data_AF-A0A0D1D7J0-F1
#
_entry.id   AF-A0A0D1D7J0-F1
#
_cell.length_a   1.000
_cell.length_b   1.000
_cell.length_c   1.000
_cell.angle_alpha   90.00
_cell.angle_beta   90.00
_cell.angle_gamma   90.00
#
_symmetry.space_group_name_H-M   'P 1'
#
loop_
_entity.id
_entity.type
_entity.pdbx_description
1 polymer ?
#
loop_
_entity_poly.entity_id
_entity_poly.type
_entity_poly.pdbx_seq_one_letter_code
_entity_poly.pdbx_strand_id
1 'polypeptide(L)'
;MYAGRMTQGQNVSMQTTNLVTADGISLVHRVFTPADKTSRVAFVAHSQAQHTLNLRPTIEGVAARGWQVHGTDLRGHGYSSGARAPRAHMDMNEGWERLVSDLKLGLETAFAKTAWEDRMIVAPNIGATLVLEILKDWPDLARSIVFITPPPNQPIIWRLARSFMQARAKMHPEDAPDELTMHQLYTFLSARLNDRKRLIDVISSDPAITDELLQDPYAWPTPTTGYFHEIFRGIPNAWRWPQGSQVADGMRILLLYGGDDPMTANGKFVAPMQRHFETMNITDVTSHCFEKGRAGLFIEERRLGISQVIHHWYEGEALSSRDNENVSIADISSNVLSQLGLDPNAGDLSEDALVELCYGAIDDESRWVEMLYRFTYALSSHATPNDETLDRMVTALMPHWDRSYQLNRQIMQSATIGAVLQNVIERFDIGMAVISSDMDVKFANSHFARVISELSGENVDDSDLPALTKAIAELSDRDFAQACATGHGEALFMVDGQAVGLHFRPKALRQTALQIGGPSGVLILRPANQIGTTAEKTELLRFAYGLTEKEAEAALGLLDGLSPNEIAARDTVSINTTRTHLKRIYEKVGAKGQHDLTARLLKGPLGLIVNG
;
A
#
# COMPACT_ATOMS: atom_id res chain seq x y z
N MET A 1 28.28 -0.21 -19.37
CA MET A 1 28.13 -1.32 -20.34
C MET A 1 28.34 -2.64 -19.62
N TYR A 2 27.28 -3.22 -19.08
CA TYR A 2 27.22 -4.62 -18.66
C TYR A 2 25.96 -5.19 -19.32
N ALA A 3 26.09 -5.53 -20.59
CA ALA A 3 25.08 -6.30 -21.31
C ALA A 3 25.36 -7.78 -21.01
N GLY A 4 24.87 -8.24 -19.86
CA GLY A 4 24.79 -9.67 -19.57
C GLY A 4 23.84 -10.29 -20.58
N ARG A 5 24.37 -11.16 -21.44
CA ARG A 5 23.59 -11.99 -22.34
C ARG A 5 22.53 -12.72 -21.51
N MET A 6 21.25 -12.35 -21.70
CA MET A 6 20.16 -13.28 -21.42
C MET A 6 20.45 -14.54 -22.25
N THR A 7 20.80 -15.62 -21.59
CA THR A 7 20.87 -16.94 -22.22
C THR A 7 19.50 -17.22 -22.82
N GLN A 8 19.47 -17.37 -24.15
CA GLN A 8 18.32 -17.87 -24.89
C GLN A 8 17.77 -19.11 -24.19
N GLY A 9 16.47 -19.07 -23.90
CA GLY A 9 15.78 -20.00 -23.00
C GLY A 9 16.04 -21.47 -23.31
N GLN A 10 16.55 -22.18 -22.30
CA GLN A 10 16.19 -23.59 -22.18
C GLN A 10 14.68 -23.64 -21.95
N ASN A 11 13.96 -24.41 -22.78
CA ASN A 11 12.51 -24.56 -22.68
C ASN A 11 12.13 -25.23 -21.35
N VAL A 12 11.82 -24.45 -20.33
CA VAL A 12 11.19 -24.94 -19.09
C VAL A 12 9.69 -25.01 -19.33
N SER A 13 9.11 -26.19 -19.16
CA SER A 13 7.65 -26.37 -19.24
C SER A 13 7.03 -26.28 -17.85
N MET A 14 5.85 -25.67 -17.73
CA MET A 14 5.12 -25.56 -16.48
C MET A 14 3.82 -26.37 -16.56
N GLN A 15 3.59 -27.24 -15.59
CA GLN A 15 2.32 -27.93 -15.37
C GLN A 15 1.67 -27.43 -14.10
N THR A 16 0.33 -27.32 -14.09
CA THR A 16 -0.44 -26.91 -12.92
C THR A 16 -1.46 -27.99 -12.58
N THR A 17 -1.51 -28.37 -11.32
CA THR A 17 -2.41 -29.38 -10.75
C THR A 17 -2.95 -28.87 -9.41
N ASN A 18 -3.92 -29.57 -8.84
CA ASN A 18 -4.44 -29.25 -7.52
C ASN A 18 -4.16 -30.41 -6.57
N LEU A 19 -3.64 -30.10 -5.38
CA LEU A 19 -3.58 -31.01 -4.24
C LEU A 19 -4.77 -30.71 -3.34
N VAL A 20 -5.39 -31.73 -2.78
CA VAL A 20 -6.54 -31.57 -1.89
C VAL A 20 -6.11 -31.91 -0.48
N THR A 21 -6.23 -30.96 0.44
CA THR A 21 -5.92 -31.16 1.86
C THR A 21 -6.96 -32.07 2.53
N ALA A 22 -6.65 -32.57 3.72
CA ALA A 22 -7.57 -33.44 4.48
C ALA A 22 -8.90 -32.74 4.81
N ASP A 23 -8.89 -31.42 5.03
CA ASP A 23 -10.07 -30.57 5.24
C ASP A 23 -10.70 -30.04 3.94
N GLY A 24 -10.22 -30.53 2.79
CA GLY A 24 -10.84 -30.31 1.48
C GLY A 24 -10.46 -29.01 0.79
N ILE A 25 -9.46 -28.27 1.27
CA ILE A 25 -8.90 -27.10 0.59
C ILE A 25 -8.13 -27.54 -0.65
N SER A 26 -8.29 -26.81 -1.76
CA SER A 26 -7.56 -27.05 -2.99
C SER A 26 -6.32 -26.17 -3.03
N LEU A 27 -5.15 -26.78 -3.03
CA LEU A 27 -3.86 -26.11 -3.15
C LEU A 27 -3.35 -26.21 -4.59
N VAL A 28 -3.07 -25.08 -5.21
CA VAL A 28 -2.48 -25.03 -6.54
C VAL A 28 -1.02 -25.47 -6.45
N HIS A 29 -0.69 -26.54 -7.17
CA HIS A 29 0.64 -27.12 -7.24
C HIS A 29 1.19 -27.02 -8.67
N ARG A 30 2.40 -26.49 -8.80
CA ARG A 30 3.06 -26.24 -10.07
C ARG A 30 4.36 -27.03 -10.16
N VAL A 31 4.60 -27.61 -11.32
CA VAL A 31 5.83 -28.35 -11.65
C VAL A 31 6.47 -27.72 -12.86
N PHE A 32 7.73 -27.30 -12.70
CA PHE A 32 8.57 -26.72 -13.73
C PHE A 32 9.59 -27.77 -14.15
N THR A 33 9.45 -28.27 -15.37
CA THR A 33 10.28 -29.36 -15.89
C THR A 33 11.29 -28.80 -16.90
N PRO A 34 12.61 -28.97 -16.66
CA PRO A 34 13.63 -28.58 -17.63
C PRO A 34 13.55 -29.45 -18.89
N ALA A 35 14.18 -28.98 -19.96
CA ALA A 35 14.21 -29.71 -21.24
C ALA A 35 14.94 -31.07 -21.11
N ASP A 36 16.02 -31.10 -20.33
CA ASP A 36 16.81 -32.31 -20.08
C ASP A 36 16.22 -33.12 -18.92
N LYS A 37 16.20 -34.45 -19.07
CA LYS A 37 15.74 -35.34 -17.99
C LYS A 37 16.70 -35.27 -16.80
N THR A 38 16.13 -35.16 -15.60
CA THR A 38 16.87 -35.14 -14.33
C THR A 38 16.16 -35.99 -13.28
N SER A 39 16.92 -36.62 -12.38
CA SER A 39 16.39 -37.24 -11.15
C SER A 39 16.27 -36.24 -9.99
N ARG A 40 16.92 -35.08 -10.12
CA ARG A 40 17.01 -34.07 -9.06
C ARG A 40 15.71 -33.27 -8.96
N VAL A 41 15.16 -33.18 -7.75
CA VAL A 41 13.93 -32.44 -7.48
C VAL A 41 14.19 -31.33 -6.47
N ALA A 42 13.80 -30.11 -6.82
CA ALA A 42 13.78 -28.98 -5.92
C ALA A 42 12.34 -28.64 -5.56
N PHE A 43 12.08 -28.28 -4.30
CA PHE A 43 10.82 -27.66 -3.89
C PHE A 43 11.08 -26.19 -3.53
N VAL A 44 10.35 -25.28 -4.14
CA VAL A 44 10.40 -23.84 -3.85
C VAL A 44 9.15 -23.44 -3.09
N ALA A 45 9.32 -23.11 -1.81
CA ALA A 45 8.27 -22.47 -1.02
C ALA A 45 8.14 -20.98 -1.39
N HIS A 46 7.01 -20.37 -1.06
CA HIS A 46 6.82 -18.92 -1.19
C HIS A 46 6.76 -18.26 0.19
N SER A 47 6.75 -16.92 0.21
CA SER A 47 6.60 -16.13 1.43
C SER A 47 5.24 -15.44 1.52
N GLN A 48 5.04 -14.70 2.62
CA GLN A 48 4.02 -13.67 2.73
C GLN A 48 4.50 -12.42 1.97
N ALA A 49 3.72 -11.79 1.10
CA ALA A 49 2.36 -12.07 0.67
C ALA A 49 2.43 -12.35 -0.85
N GLN A 50 2.79 -13.58 -1.20
CA GLN A 50 3.18 -13.97 -2.55
C GLN A 50 2.65 -15.36 -2.89
N HIS A 51 2.95 -15.80 -4.11
CA HIS A 51 2.66 -17.12 -4.62
C HIS A 51 3.75 -17.59 -5.59
N THR A 52 3.70 -18.86 -5.97
CA THR A 52 4.69 -19.51 -6.85
C THR A 52 4.93 -18.77 -8.17
N LEU A 53 3.93 -18.13 -8.78
CA LEU A 53 4.15 -17.33 -9.99
C LEU A 53 4.94 -16.02 -9.78
N ASN A 54 4.94 -15.41 -8.58
CA ASN A 54 5.83 -14.26 -8.31
C ASN A 54 7.30 -14.70 -8.27
N LEU A 55 7.55 -15.96 -7.90
CA LEU A 55 8.87 -16.60 -7.87
C LEU A 55 9.29 -17.21 -9.22
N ARG A 56 8.44 -17.13 -10.25
CA ARG A 56 8.65 -17.82 -11.53
C ARG A 56 10.04 -17.60 -12.12
N PRO A 57 10.61 -16.38 -12.19
CA PRO A 57 11.96 -16.19 -12.72
C PRO A 57 13.02 -17.02 -11.98
N THR A 58 12.98 -17.03 -10.65
CA THR A 58 13.90 -17.80 -9.80
C THR A 58 13.70 -19.30 -9.98
N ILE A 59 12.44 -19.75 -10.04
CA ILE A 59 12.08 -21.16 -10.26
C ILE A 59 12.59 -21.65 -11.63
N GLU A 60 12.36 -20.87 -12.68
CA GLU A 60 12.86 -21.19 -14.03
C GLU A 60 14.39 -21.16 -14.08
N GLY A 61 15.03 -20.24 -13.35
CA GLY A 61 16.49 -20.19 -13.20
C GLY A 61 17.08 -21.43 -12.52
N VAL A 62 16.41 -21.95 -11.47
CA VAL A 62 16.80 -23.22 -10.82
C VAL A 62 16.53 -24.41 -11.76
N ALA A 63 15.39 -24.41 -12.46
CA ALA A 63 15.04 -25.47 -13.39
C ALA A 63 16.05 -25.59 -14.54
N ALA A 64 16.45 -24.47 -15.14
CA ALA A 64 17.48 -24.38 -16.18
C ALA A 64 18.87 -24.88 -15.73
N ARG A 65 19.04 -25.24 -14.46
CA ARG A 65 20.28 -25.80 -13.90
C ARG A 65 20.12 -27.26 -13.49
N GLY A 66 19.19 -27.97 -14.13
CA GLY A 66 19.05 -29.42 -14.05
C GLY A 66 18.18 -29.91 -12.90
N TRP A 67 17.22 -29.10 -12.44
CA TRP A 67 16.27 -29.47 -11.39
C TRP A 67 14.85 -29.53 -11.94
N GLN A 68 14.09 -30.57 -11.63
CA GLN A 68 12.63 -30.47 -11.70
C GLN A 68 12.16 -29.71 -10.47
N VAL A 69 11.46 -28.58 -10.66
CA VAL A 69 11.11 -27.69 -9.56
C VAL A 69 9.62 -27.74 -9.28
N HIS A 70 9.27 -28.06 -8.04
CA HIS A 70 7.90 -28.06 -7.54
C HIS A 70 7.65 -26.80 -6.71
N GLY A 71 6.41 -26.32 -6.69
CA GLY A 71 5.96 -25.30 -5.77
C GLY A 71 4.46 -25.41 -5.53
N THR A 72 4.03 -25.15 -4.29
CA THR A 72 2.63 -25.17 -3.91
C THR A 72 2.25 -23.80 -3.35
N ASP A 73 1.19 -23.19 -3.88
CA ASP A 73 0.55 -22.04 -3.24
C ASP A 73 -0.19 -22.57 -1.99
N LEU A 74 0.13 -22.06 -0.80
CA LEU A 74 -0.47 -22.52 0.46
C LEU A 74 -1.88 -21.94 0.65
N ARG A 75 -2.70 -22.54 1.54
CA ARG A 75 -4.05 -22.02 1.81
C ARG A 75 -4.03 -20.52 2.10
N GLY A 76 -5.02 -19.81 1.54
CA GLY A 76 -5.12 -18.37 1.73
C GLY A 76 -4.04 -17.55 1.01
N HIS A 77 -3.16 -18.18 0.22
CA HIS A 77 -2.15 -17.49 -0.58
C HIS A 77 -2.38 -17.75 -2.06
N GLY A 78 -2.06 -16.75 -2.90
CA GLY A 78 -2.02 -16.96 -4.33
C GLY A 78 -3.32 -17.51 -4.90
N TYR A 79 -3.14 -18.50 -5.78
CA TYR A 79 -4.22 -19.21 -6.45
C TYR A 79 -4.88 -20.29 -5.57
N SER A 80 -4.39 -20.48 -4.34
CA SER A 80 -4.98 -21.35 -3.30
C SER A 80 -5.85 -20.55 -2.32
N SER A 81 -6.27 -19.35 -2.72
CA SER A 81 -7.23 -18.53 -1.98
C SER A 81 -8.64 -18.68 -2.57
N GLY A 82 -9.65 -18.63 -1.70
CA GLY A 82 -11.05 -18.76 -2.10
C GLY A 82 -11.99 -18.73 -0.90
N ALA A 83 -13.28 -19.01 -1.10
CA ALA A 83 -14.29 -18.90 -0.04
C ALA A 83 -14.00 -19.77 1.20
N ARG A 84 -13.34 -20.93 1.03
CA ARG A 84 -12.95 -21.83 2.13
C ARG A 84 -11.55 -21.58 2.70
N ALA A 85 -10.76 -20.76 2.02
CA ALA A 85 -9.43 -20.35 2.45
C ALA A 85 -9.26 -18.88 2.07
N PRO A 86 -9.88 -17.95 2.82
CA PRO A 86 -9.83 -16.53 2.49
C PRO A 86 -8.38 -16.04 2.40
N ARG A 87 -8.14 -15.12 1.47
CA ARG A 87 -6.80 -14.61 1.20
C ARG A 87 -6.23 -13.94 2.45
N ALA A 88 -4.99 -14.30 2.79
CA ALA A 88 -4.24 -13.82 3.95
C ALA A 88 -5.02 -13.91 5.27
N HIS A 89 -5.73 -15.03 5.45
CA HIS A 89 -6.43 -15.39 6.68
C HIS A 89 -5.91 -16.73 7.21
N MET A 90 -5.87 -16.85 8.54
CA MET A 90 -5.63 -18.11 9.25
C MET A 90 -6.51 -18.12 10.50
N ASP A 91 -7.09 -19.28 10.81
CA ASP A 91 -7.85 -19.48 12.05
C ASP A 91 -6.88 -19.48 13.24
N MET A 92 -7.19 -18.70 14.28
CA MET A 92 -6.39 -18.60 15.49
C MET A 92 -6.27 -19.97 16.18
N ASN A 93 -5.06 -20.29 16.63
CA ASN A 93 -4.65 -21.51 17.33
C ASN A 93 -4.59 -22.79 16.49
N GLU A 94 -4.99 -22.76 15.21
CA GLU A 94 -4.93 -23.93 14.32
C GLU A 94 -4.28 -23.63 12.96
N GLY A 95 -4.25 -22.35 12.58
CA GLY A 95 -3.87 -21.92 11.24
C GLY A 95 -2.41 -22.18 10.90
N TRP A 96 -1.49 -22.02 11.87
CA TRP A 96 -0.08 -22.36 11.66
C TRP A 96 0.12 -23.85 11.34
N GLU A 97 -0.47 -24.74 12.12
CA GLU A 97 -0.34 -26.19 11.96
C GLU A 97 -0.98 -26.66 10.64
N ARG A 98 -2.10 -26.03 10.25
CA ARG A 98 -2.73 -26.23 8.94
C ARG A 98 -1.80 -25.81 7.79
N LEU A 99 -1.12 -24.67 7.92
CA LEU A 99 -0.17 -24.17 6.92
C LEU A 99 1.08 -25.06 6.79
N VAL A 100 1.58 -25.57 7.92
CA VAL A 100 2.67 -26.56 7.97
C VAL A 100 2.25 -27.85 7.26
N SER A 101 1.03 -28.32 7.52
CA SER A 101 0.47 -29.52 6.89
C SER A 101 0.33 -29.37 5.38
N ASP A 102 -0.09 -28.20 4.90
CA ASP A 102 -0.19 -27.89 3.47
C ASP A 102 1.18 -27.92 2.77
N LEU A 103 2.19 -27.30 3.39
CA LEU A 103 3.55 -27.32 2.85
C LEU A 103 4.09 -28.76 2.82
N LYS A 104 3.85 -29.52 3.89
CA LYS A 104 4.24 -30.94 3.98
C LYS A 104 3.61 -31.77 2.86
N LEU A 105 2.31 -31.58 2.56
CA LEU A 105 1.64 -32.24 1.44
C LEU A 105 2.30 -31.94 0.08
N GLY A 106 2.71 -30.68 -0.13
CA GLY A 106 3.47 -30.28 -1.31
C GLY A 106 4.84 -30.97 -1.40
N LEU A 107 5.57 -31.03 -0.29
CA LEU A 107 6.88 -31.67 -0.20
C LEU A 107 6.80 -33.19 -0.40
N GLU A 108 5.84 -33.86 0.24
CA GLU A 108 5.57 -35.29 0.05
C GLU A 108 5.26 -35.61 -1.42
N THR A 109 4.44 -34.78 -2.07
CA THR A 109 4.12 -34.91 -3.50
C THR A 109 5.38 -34.77 -4.37
N ALA A 110 6.22 -33.78 -4.07
CA ALA A 110 7.44 -33.52 -4.85
C ALA A 110 8.50 -34.62 -4.70
N PHE A 111 8.68 -35.13 -3.48
CA PHE A 111 9.78 -36.05 -3.17
C PHE A 111 9.40 -37.53 -3.15
N ALA A 112 8.14 -37.89 -3.42
CA ALA A 112 7.62 -39.26 -3.36
C ALA A 112 8.47 -40.32 -4.08
N LYS A 113 9.21 -39.93 -5.14
CA LYS A 113 10.04 -40.83 -5.96
C LYS A 113 11.49 -40.36 -6.10
N THR A 114 11.94 -39.48 -5.21
CA THR A 114 13.26 -38.85 -5.29
C THR A 114 14.13 -39.36 -4.15
N ALA A 115 15.34 -39.81 -4.46
CA ALA A 115 16.31 -40.20 -3.43
C ALA A 115 16.75 -38.99 -2.61
N TRP A 116 17.10 -39.17 -1.33
CA TRP A 116 17.34 -38.07 -0.40
C TRP A 116 18.45 -37.10 -0.88
N GLU A 117 19.51 -37.66 -1.44
CA GLU A 117 20.66 -36.97 -2.04
C GLU A 117 20.27 -36.03 -3.21
N ASP A 118 19.16 -36.32 -3.88
CA ASP A 118 18.64 -35.60 -5.05
C ASP A 118 17.52 -34.60 -4.68
N ARG A 119 17.27 -34.38 -3.37
CA ARG A 119 16.26 -33.43 -2.87
C ARG A 119 16.89 -32.10 -2.48
N MET A 120 16.34 -31.01 -3.01
CA MET A 120 16.65 -29.65 -2.59
C MET A 120 15.39 -28.90 -2.15
N ILE A 121 15.49 -28.07 -1.11
CA ILE A 121 14.43 -27.13 -0.74
C ILE A 121 14.98 -25.71 -0.86
N VAL A 122 14.22 -24.81 -1.48
CA VAL A 122 14.48 -23.36 -1.46
C VAL A 122 13.32 -22.69 -0.77
N ALA A 123 13.60 -22.08 0.39
CA ALA A 123 12.57 -21.62 1.31
C ALA A 123 12.84 -20.16 1.71
N PRO A 124 12.09 -19.20 1.14
CA PRO A 124 12.19 -17.80 1.48
C PRO A 124 11.33 -17.43 2.69
N ASN A 125 11.90 -16.61 3.58
CA ASN A 125 11.24 -15.93 4.69
C ASN A 125 10.32 -16.91 5.47
N ILE A 126 8.99 -16.73 5.53
CA ILE A 126 8.10 -17.65 6.29
C ILE A 126 8.18 -19.11 5.79
N GLY A 127 8.46 -19.34 4.51
CA GLY A 127 8.70 -20.70 4.01
C GLY A 127 9.85 -21.40 4.75
N ALA A 128 10.87 -20.65 5.17
CA ALA A 128 12.00 -21.20 5.93
C ALA A 128 11.57 -21.69 7.33
N THR A 129 10.71 -20.94 8.02
CA THR A 129 10.24 -21.34 9.36
C THR A 129 9.25 -22.50 9.29
N LEU A 130 8.46 -22.60 8.22
CA LEU A 130 7.63 -23.79 7.98
C LEU A 130 8.48 -25.04 7.72
N VAL A 131 9.57 -24.93 6.94
CA VAL A 131 10.50 -26.04 6.71
C VAL A 131 11.20 -26.44 8.02
N LEU A 132 11.59 -25.48 8.86
CA LEU A 132 12.14 -25.77 10.20
C LEU A 132 11.13 -26.48 11.10
N GLU A 133 9.84 -26.15 11.01
CA GLU A 133 8.80 -26.89 11.74
C GLU A 133 8.68 -28.34 11.24
N ILE A 134 8.68 -28.55 9.92
CA ILE A 134 8.56 -29.89 9.32
C ILE A 134 9.76 -30.77 9.66
N LEU A 135 10.98 -30.20 9.68
CA LEU A 135 12.21 -30.96 9.97
C LEU A 135 12.21 -31.59 11.37
N LYS A 136 11.38 -31.11 12.31
CA LYS A 136 11.21 -31.73 13.65
C LYS A 136 10.66 -33.16 13.55
N ASP A 137 9.76 -33.40 12.61
CA ASP A 137 9.10 -34.68 12.40
C ASP A 137 9.60 -35.43 11.15
N TRP A 138 10.35 -34.75 10.28
CA TRP A 138 10.92 -35.31 9.06
C TRP A 138 12.42 -34.93 8.92
N PRO A 139 13.30 -35.52 9.75
CA PRO A 139 14.71 -35.10 9.84
C PRO A 139 15.55 -35.40 8.59
N ASP A 140 15.11 -36.32 7.73
CA ASP A 140 15.69 -36.64 6.41
C ASP A 140 14.88 -36.02 5.26
N LEU A 141 14.32 -34.82 5.46
CA LEU A 141 13.49 -34.14 4.47
C LEU A 141 14.23 -33.91 3.13
N ALA A 142 15.42 -33.30 3.17
CA ALA A 142 16.22 -33.01 1.98
C ALA A 142 17.72 -32.93 2.30
N ARG A 143 18.57 -33.31 1.34
CA ARG A 143 20.04 -33.19 1.49
C ARG A 143 20.51 -31.74 1.47
N SER A 144 19.92 -30.92 0.60
CA SER A 144 20.32 -29.53 0.40
C SER A 144 19.16 -28.58 0.73
N ILE A 145 19.35 -27.64 1.65
CA ILE A 145 18.33 -26.65 2.00
C ILE A 145 18.89 -25.25 1.81
N VAL A 146 18.16 -24.40 1.09
CA VAL A 146 18.46 -22.99 0.88
C VAL A 146 17.43 -22.17 1.63
N PHE A 147 17.84 -21.51 2.70
CA PHE A 147 17.04 -20.50 3.38
C PHE A 147 17.36 -19.12 2.84
N ILE A 148 16.33 -18.35 2.49
CA ILE A 148 16.48 -16.97 2.00
C ILE A 148 15.77 -16.05 2.97
N THR A 149 16.48 -15.12 3.60
CA THR A 149 15.93 -14.10 4.51
C THR A 149 14.93 -14.65 5.57
N PRO A 150 15.25 -15.74 6.30
CA PRO A 150 14.34 -16.31 7.29
C PRO A 150 14.06 -15.30 8.43
N PRO A 151 12.80 -15.24 8.94
CA PRO A 151 12.50 -14.51 10.17
C PRO A 151 13.44 -14.93 11.31
N PRO A 152 14.05 -13.98 12.02
CA PRO A 152 15.20 -14.28 12.85
C PRO A 152 14.85 -14.98 14.17
N ASN A 153 15.78 -15.79 14.68
CA ASN A 153 15.65 -16.49 15.96
C ASN A 153 15.86 -15.56 17.17
N GLN A 154 15.16 -14.41 17.20
CA GLN A 154 15.33 -13.33 18.17
C GLN A 154 14.14 -13.25 19.13
N PRO A 155 14.20 -13.85 20.33
CA PRO A 155 13.03 -14.01 21.21
C PRO A 155 12.37 -12.69 21.63
N ILE A 156 13.15 -11.61 21.76
CA ILE A 156 12.66 -10.31 22.21
C ILE A 156 11.65 -9.71 21.22
N ILE A 157 11.95 -9.79 19.92
CA ILE A 157 11.06 -9.29 18.85
C ILE A 157 9.74 -10.06 18.91
N TRP A 158 9.81 -11.38 19.04
CA TRP A 158 8.62 -12.24 19.06
C TRP A 158 7.80 -12.11 20.35
N ARG A 159 8.43 -11.82 21.51
CA ARG A 159 7.71 -11.51 22.77
C ARG A 159 6.85 -10.26 22.61
N LEU A 160 7.40 -9.18 22.05
CA LEU A 160 6.64 -7.96 21.79
C LEU A 160 5.53 -8.20 20.77
N ALA A 161 5.84 -8.86 19.64
CA ALA A 161 4.87 -9.17 18.60
C ALA A 161 3.70 -10.03 19.12
N ARG A 162 3.98 -11.03 19.97
CA ARG A 162 2.96 -11.85 20.64
C ARG A 162 2.06 -11.00 21.53
N SER A 163 2.67 -10.19 22.41
CA SER A 163 1.93 -9.35 23.36
C SER A 163 1.02 -8.36 22.63
N PHE A 164 1.54 -7.76 21.56
CA PHE A 164 0.78 -6.90 20.64
C PHE A 164 -0.42 -7.62 20.04
N MET A 165 -0.21 -8.81 19.46
CA MET A 165 -1.30 -9.56 18.82
C MET A 165 -2.35 -10.08 19.81
N GLN A 166 -1.95 -10.47 21.02
CA GLN A 166 -2.89 -10.86 22.07
C GLN A 166 -3.78 -9.71 22.53
N ALA A 167 -3.23 -8.50 22.60
CA ALA A 167 -4.02 -7.31 22.88
C ALA A 167 -4.92 -6.94 21.69
N ARG A 168 -4.37 -6.96 20.48
CA ARG A 168 -5.09 -6.61 19.23
C ARG A 168 -6.28 -7.53 18.97
N ALA A 169 -6.11 -8.84 19.16
CA ALA A 169 -7.15 -9.86 18.96
C ALA A 169 -8.36 -9.71 19.91
N LYS A 170 -8.22 -9.00 21.04
CA LYS A 170 -9.36 -8.70 21.94
C LYS A 170 -10.26 -7.59 21.43
N MET A 171 -9.77 -6.75 20.50
CA MET A 171 -10.44 -5.52 20.07
C MET A 171 -10.71 -5.47 18.57
N HIS A 172 -10.01 -6.28 17.77
CA HIS A 172 -10.17 -6.33 16.32
C HIS A 172 -10.61 -7.74 15.87
N PRO A 173 -11.58 -7.85 14.95
CA PRO A 173 -12.04 -9.15 14.47
C PRO A 173 -10.94 -9.98 13.82
N GLU A 174 -10.96 -11.28 14.09
CA GLU A 174 -9.99 -12.25 13.60
C GLU A 174 -9.92 -12.35 12.07
N ASP A 175 -11.08 -12.26 11.40
CA ASP A 175 -11.29 -12.42 9.96
C ASP A 175 -11.25 -11.09 9.19
N ALA A 176 -11.07 -9.96 9.88
CA ALA A 176 -10.97 -8.65 9.26
C ALA A 176 -9.51 -8.29 8.91
N PRO A 177 -9.25 -7.66 7.75
CA PRO A 177 -7.94 -7.11 7.40
C PRO A 177 -7.42 -6.14 8.48
N ASP A 178 -6.20 -6.34 8.94
CA ASP A 178 -5.63 -5.59 10.07
C ASP A 178 -4.54 -4.61 9.60
N GLU A 179 -4.99 -3.45 9.14
CA GLU A 179 -4.12 -2.40 8.61
C GLU A 179 -3.16 -1.82 9.68
N LEU A 180 -3.60 -1.75 10.94
CA LEU A 180 -2.74 -1.29 12.04
C LEU A 180 -1.54 -2.22 12.19
N THR A 181 -1.78 -3.52 12.34
CA THR A 181 -0.71 -4.51 12.51
C THR A 181 0.24 -4.51 11.30
N MET A 182 -0.31 -4.45 10.08
CA MET A 182 0.49 -4.34 8.86
C MET A 182 1.38 -3.09 8.90
N HIS A 183 0.80 -1.92 9.19
CA HIS A 183 1.53 -0.66 9.27
C HIS A 183 2.66 -0.76 10.31
N GLN A 184 2.36 -1.18 11.54
CA GLN A 184 3.36 -1.26 12.62
C GLN A 184 4.52 -2.22 12.30
N LEU A 185 4.22 -3.39 11.70
CA LEU A 185 5.27 -4.33 11.29
C LEU A 185 6.22 -3.69 10.26
N TYR A 186 5.66 -3.07 9.22
CA TYR A 186 6.45 -2.54 8.12
C TYR A 186 7.13 -1.20 8.46
N THR A 187 6.58 -0.37 9.35
CA THR A 187 7.27 0.82 9.88
C THR A 187 8.40 0.42 10.84
N PHE A 188 8.19 -0.59 11.70
CA PHE A 188 9.25 -1.14 12.54
C PHE A 188 10.45 -1.63 11.73
N LEU A 189 10.20 -2.37 10.65
CA LEU A 189 11.24 -2.88 9.77
C LEU A 189 11.89 -1.75 8.96
N SER A 190 11.09 -0.90 8.31
CA SER A 190 11.60 0.19 7.47
C SER A 190 12.32 1.29 8.25
N ALA A 191 12.15 1.37 9.57
CA ALA A 191 12.94 2.24 10.44
C ALA A 191 14.46 2.05 10.29
N ARG A 192 14.89 0.86 9.84
CA ARG A 192 16.30 0.49 9.60
C ARG A 192 16.78 0.83 8.19
N LEU A 193 15.90 1.31 7.32
CA LEU A 193 16.22 1.72 5.95
C LEU A 193 16.50 3.22 5.91
N ASN A 194 17.52 3.61 5.15
CA ASN A 194 17.89 5.02 4.98
C ASN A 194 16.98 5.76 3.99
N ASP A 195 16.29 5.04 3.09
CA ASP A 195 15.61 5.56 1.91
C ASP A 195 14.13 5.13 1.79
N ARG A 196 13.45 4.93 2.93
CA ARG A 196 12.05 4.48 2.94
C ARG A 196 11.08 5.52 2.37
N LYS A 197 10.14 5.09 1.52
CA LYS A 197 9.01 5.90 1.02
C LYS A 197 7.67 5.20 1.17
N ARG A 198 7.63 3.87 1.08
CA ARG A 198 6.44 3.03 1.17
C ARG A 198 6.71 1.82 2.06
N LEU A 199 5.66 1.27 2.67
CA LEU A 199 5.77 0.07 3.52
C LEU A 199 6.38 -1.13 2.77
N ILE A 200 6.06 -1.30 1.49
CA ILE A 200 6.58 -2.40 0.65
C ILE A 200 8.08 -2.28 0.35
N ASP A 201 8.69 -1.12 0.56
CA ASP A 201 10.11 -0.92 0.24
C ASP A 201 11.01 -1.85 1.05
N VAL A 202 10.55 -2.43 2.17
CA VAL A 202 11.32 -3.47 2.89
C VAL A 202 11.55 -4.74 2.07
N ILE A 203 10.75 -4.98 1.02
CA ILE A 203 10.82 -6.17 0.18
C ILE A 203 11.90 -6.01 -0.88
N SER A 204 11.93 -4.88 -1.58
CA SER A 204 12.93 -4.62 -2.61
C SER A 204 13.25 -3.14 -2.70
N SER A 205 14.49 -2.84 -3.08
CA SER A 205 14.94 -1.50 -3.44
C SER A 205 14.59 -1.13 -4.89
N ASP A 206 14.07 -2.07 -5.69
CA ASP A 206 13.61 -1.82 -7.05
C ASP A 206 12.11 -1.44 -7.07
N PRO A 207 11.76 -0.20 -7.47
CA PRO A 207 10.37 0.22 -7.60
C PRO A 207 9.57 -0.65 -8.58
N ALA A 208 10.19 -1.15 -9.65
CA ALA A 208 9.46 -1.96 -10.64
C ALA A 208 8.98 -3.29 -10.04
N ILE A 209 9.81 -3.95 -9.23
CA ILE A 209 9.46 -5.21 -8.57
C ILE A 209 8.35 -4.99 -7.52
N THR A 210 8.46 -3.90 -6.75
CA THR A 210 7.42 -3.57 -5.75
C THR A 210 6.11 -3.15 -6.41
N ASP A 211 6.14 -2.43 -7.54
CA ASP A 211 4.94 -2.07 -8.29
C ASP A 211 4.27 -3.30 -8.94
N GLU A 212 5.05 -4.25 -9.47
CA GLU A 212 4.54 -5.54 -9.95
C GLU A 212 3.78 -6.30 -8.84
N LEU A 213 4.32 -6.34 -7.62
CA LEU A 213 3.63 -6.95 -6.47
C LEU A 213 2.35 -6.22 -6.05
N LEU A 214 2.37 -4.88 -6.07
CA LEU A 214 1.20 -4.08 -5.68
C LEU A 214 0.06 -4.17 -6.71
N GLN A 215 0.38 -4.41 -7.98
CA GLN A 215 -0.60 -4.56 -9.05
C GLN A 215 -1.17 -5.99 -9.14
N ASP A 216 -0.50 -6.98 -8.56
CA ASP A 216 -0.95 -8.37 -8.56
C ASP A 216 -2.09 -8.58 -7.56
N PRO A 217 -3.31 -8.96 -8.01
CA PRO A 217 -4.45 -9.14 -7.12
C PRO A 217 -4.28 -10.30 -6.12
N TYR A 218 -3.31 -11.20 -6.34
CA TYR A 218 -3.03 -12.33 -5.45
C TYR A 218 -1.80 -12.12 -4.57
N ALA A 219 -1.06 -11.03 -4.75
CA ALA A 219 0.08 -10.66 -3.93
C ALA A 219 -0.22 -9.43 -3.06
N TRP A 220 0.66 -9.20 -2.08
CA TRP A 220 0.61 -8.07 -1.13
C TRP A 220 -0.77 -7.77 -0.48
N PRO A 221 -1.62 -8.76 -0.09
CA PRO A 221 -2.83 -8.46 0.67
C PRO A 221 -2.52 -7.85 2.05
N THR A 222 -3.47 -7.09 2.57
CA THR A 222 -3.56 -6.80 4.01
C THR A 222 -4.02 -8.05 4.74
N PRO A 223 -3.17 -8.69 5.56
CA PRO A 223 -3.55 -9.90 6.29
C PRO A 223 -4.56 -9.61 7.39
N THR A 224 -5.32 -10.64 7.78
CA THR A 224 -6.26 -10.51 8.90
C THR A 224 -5.55 -10.59 10.25
N THR A 225 -6.25 -10.21 11.33
CA THR A 225 -5.71 -10.36 12.70
C THR A 225 -5.38 -11.82 13.02
N GLY A 226 -6.22 -12.78 12.61
CA GLY A 226 -5.95 -14.21 12.75
C GLY A 226 -4.68 -14.66 12.03
N TYR A 227 -4.45 -14.16 10.81
CA TYR A 227 -3.22 -14.42 10.09
C TYR A 227 -1.98 -13.93 10.85
N PHE A 228 -1.96 -12.66 11.29
CA PHE A 228 -0.81 -12.13 12.05
C PHE A 228 -0.60 -12.85 13.37
N HIS A 229 -1.69 -13.21 14.07
CA HIS A 229 -1.63 -13.97 15.31
C HIS A 229 -0.91 -15.31 15.09
N GLU A 230 -1.29 -16.06 14.07
CA GLU A 230 -0.70 -17.37 13.77
C GLU A 230 0.74 -17.28 13.31
N ILE A 231 1.10 -16.30 12.46
CA ILE A 231 2.49 -16.11 12.04
C ILE A 231 3.39 -15.75 13.23
N PHE A 232 2.97 -14.83 14.10
CA PHE A 232 3.78 -14.42 15.26
C PHE A 232 3.83 -15.48 16.36
N ARG A 233 2.85 -16.38 16.41
CA ARG A 233 2.89 -17.58 17.26
C ARG A 233 3.82 -18.65 16.69
N GLY A 234 3.75 -18.89 15.38
CA GLY A 234 4.42 -19.98 14.69
C GLY A 234 5.92 -19.81 14.52
N ILE A 235 6.36 -18.63 14.08
CA ILE A 235 7.79 -18.34 13.83
C ILE A 235 8.69 -18.65 15.05
N PRO A 236 8.42 -18.15 16.27
CA PRO A 236 9.27 -18.47 17.42
C PRO A 236 9.24 -19.96 17.79
N ASN A 237 8.15 -20.68 17.50
CA ASN A 237 8.06 -22.12 17.74
C ASN A 237 8.92 -22.91 16.74
N ALA A 238 9.03 -22.49 15.49
CA ALA A 238 9.90 -23.12 14.48
C ALA A 238 11.38 -23.19 14.90
N TRP A 239 11.84 -22.19 15.66
CA TRP A 239 13.18 -22.12 16.23
C TRP A 239 13.34 -22.86 17.56
N ARG A 240 12.28 -23.45 18.11
CA ARG A 240 12.30 -24.22 19.37
C ARG A 240 12.17 -25.69 19.06
N TRP A 241 13.27 -26.42 19.28
CA TRP A 241 13.35 -27.86 19.05
C TRP A 241 13.48 -28.60 20.39
N PRO A 242 12.87 -29.79 20.53
CA PRO A 242 13.10 -30.64 21.70
C PRO A 242 14.60 -30.94 21.87
N GLN A 243 15.07 -31.01 23.11
CA GLN A 243 16.48 -31.28 23.39
C GLN A 243 16.92 -32.61 22.77
N GLY A 244 18.04 -32.59 22.05
CA GLY A 244 18.61 -33.77 21.39
C GLY A 244 18.02 -34.08 20.01
N SER A 245 17.09 -33.27 19.51
CA SER A 245 16.60 -33.40 18.13
C SER A 245 17.73 -33.09 17.14
N GLN A 246 17.87 -33.92 16.11
CA GLN A 246 18.91 -33.82 15.09
C GLN A 246 18.32 -34.09 13.70
N VAL A 247 18.93 -33.51 12.68
CA VAL A 247 18.62 -33.83 11.28
C VAL A 247 19.50 -34.97 10.76
N ALA A 248 19.21 -35.47 9.56
CA ALA A 248 20.00 -36.52 8.93
C ALA A 248 21.45 -36.08 8.61
N ASP A 249 22.40 -37.01 8.82
CA ASP A 249 23.83 -36.75 8.68
C ASP A 249 24.22 -36.28 7.27
N GLY A 250 24.93 -35.15 7.25
CA GLY A 250 25.41 -34.49 6.04
C GLY A 250 24.38 -33.62 5.32
N MET A 251 23.18 -33.41 5.89
CA MET A 251 22.36 -32.28 5.47
C MET A 251 23.20 -30.99 5.44
N ARG A 252 23.03 -30.18 4.40
CA ARG A 252 23.72 -28.91 4.25
C ARG A 252 22.77 -27.75 4.02
N ILE A 253 23.14 -26.58 4.55
CA ILE A 253 22.35 -25.35 4.48
C ILE A 253 23.12 -24.25 3.75
N LEU A 254 22.43 -23.58 2.84
CA LEU A 254 22.81 -22.27 2.33
C LEU A 254 21.86 -21.20 2.90
N LEU A 255 22.40 -20.21 3.59
CA LEU A 255 21.66 -19.07 4.14
C LEU A 255 21.94 -17.81 3.31
N LEU A 256 20.96 -17.41 2.51
CA LEU A 256 21.00 -16.20 1.68
C LEU A 256 20.30 -15.04 2.40
N TYR A 257 20.91 -13.86 2.40
CA TYR A 257 20.32 -12.67 3.01
C TYR A 257 20.79 -11.39 2.30
N GLY A 258 20.01 -10.32 2.46
CA GLY A 258 20.29 -9.03 1.85
C GLY A 258 21.14 -8.14 2.77
N GLY A 259 22.11 -7.41 2.22
CA GLY A 259 22.88 -6.43 2.99
C GLY A 259 22.04 -5.27 3.53
N ASP A 260 20.91 -4.98 2.87
CA ASP A 260 19.95 -3.94 3.25
C ASP A 260 18.65 -4.54 3.82
N ASP A 261 18.64 -5.83 4.19
CA ASP A 261 17.45 -6.51 4.70
C ASP A 261 17.18 -6.13 6.17
N PRO A 262 16.09 -5.38 6.45
CA PRO A 262 15.77 -5.02 7.82
C PRO A 262 15.32 -6.21 8.67
N MET A 263 14.82 -7.30 8.06
CA MET A 263 14.36 -8.50 8.76
C MET A 263 15.53 -9.22 9.46
N THR A 264 16.65 -9.37 8.76
CA THR A 264 17.89 -9.94 9.31
C THR A 264 18.78 -8.91 10.01
N ALA A 265 18.30 -7.67 10.16
CA ALA A 265 19.04 -6.52 10.66
C ALA A 265 20.38 -6.33 9.91
N ASN A 266 20.32 -6.30 8.57
CA ASN A 266 21.47 -6.14 7.69
C ASN A 266 22.51 -7.27 7.89
N GLY A 267 22.05 -8.49 8.13
CA GLY A 267 22.89 -9.67 8.38
C GLY A 267 23.28 -9.91 9.85
N LYS A 268 22.99 -9.00 10.78
CA LYS A 268 23.37 -9.15 12.21
C LYS A 268 22.75 -10.38 12.89
N PHE A 269 21.65 -10.91 12.36
CA PHE A 269 21.02 -12.13 12.90
C PHE A 269 21.48 -13.44 12.25
N VAL A 270 22.37 -13.38 11.26
CA VAL A 270 22.86 -14.57 10.54
C VAL A 270 23.70 -15.48 11.44
N ALA A 271 24.65 -14.92 12.19
CA ALA A 271 25.49 -15.72 13.09
C ALA A 271 24.68 -16.46 14.20
N PRO A 272 23.70 -15.82 14.88
CA PRO A 272 22.77 -16.53 15.75
C PRO A 272 21.99 -17.68 15.08
N MET A 273 21.61 -17.57 13.81
CA MET A 273 20.95 -18.66 13.08
C MET A 273 21.92 -19.81 12.78
N GLN A 274 23.14 -19.51 12.36
CA GLN A 274 24.18 -20.52 12.08
C GLN A 274 24.47 -21.36 13.32
N ARG A 275 24.68 -20.72 14.48
CA ARG A 275 24.86 -21.42 15.77
C ARG A 275 23.67 -22.32 16.11
N HIS A 276 22.46 -21.92 15.76
CA HIS A 276 21.28 -22.76 15.97
C HIS A 276 21.33 -24.02 15.10
N PHE A 277 21.69 -23.90 13.82
CA PHE A 277 21.85 -25.05 12.93
C PHE A 277 22.95 -26.02 13.41
N GLU A 278 24.06 -25.51 13.97
CA GLU A 278 25.10 -26.34 14.58
C GLU A 278 24.53 -27.22 15.72
N THR A 279 23.59 -26.70 16.52
CA THR A 279 22.94 -27.50 17.58
C THR A 279 22.09 -28.66 17.06
N MET A 280 21.73 -28.65 15.77
CA MET A 280 20.96 -29.70 15.09
C MET A 280 21.84 -30.75 14.40
N ASN A 281 23.16 -30.73 14.63
CA ASN A 281 24.17 -31.57 13.93
C ASN A 281 24.38 -31.20 12.45
N ILE A 282 24.08 -29.96 12.06
CA ILE A 282 24.31 -29.46 10.70
C ILE A 282 25.68 -28.80 10.65
N THR A 283 26.67 -29.52 10.11
CA THR A 283 28.07 -29.04 10.07
C THR A 283 28.43 -28.28 8.79
N ASP A 284 27.63 -28.41 7.73
CA ASP A 284 27.82 -27.72 6.45
C ASP A 284 26.80 -26.58 6.33
N VAL A 285 27.14 -25.42 6.92
CA VAL A 285 26.31 -24.21 6.88
C VAL A 285 27.08 -23.09 6.20
N THR A 286 26.70 -22.77 4.98
CA THR A 286 27.24 -21.64 4.21
C THR A 286 26.29 -20.45 4.30
N SER A 287 26.81 -19.22 4.37
CA SER A 287 25.98 -18.01 4.23
C SER A 287 26.51 -17.08 3.14
N HIS A 288 25.62 -16.35 2.48
CA HIS A 288 25.98 -15.42 1.41
C HIS A 288 25.11 -14.16 1.44
N CYS A 289 25.77 -13.00 1.37
CA CYS A 289 25.15 -11.68 1.37
C CYS A 289 25.01 -11.17 -0.07
N PHE A 290 23.79 -10.78 -0.45
CA PHE A 290 23.56 -9.96 -1.64
C PHE A 290 23.61 -8.48 -1.26
N GLU A 291 24.66 -7.79 -1.68
CA GLU A 291 24.78 -6.35 -1.46
C GLU A 291 23.58 -5.61 -2.09
N LYS A 292 22.99 -4.68 -1.34
CA LYS A 292 21.77 -3.94 -1.71
C LYS A 292 20.50 -4.79 -1.91
N GLY A 293 20.53 -6.04 -1.47
CA GLY A 293 19.35 -6.88 -1.38
C GLY A 293 18.54 -6.56 -0.12
N ARG A 294 17.21 -6.66 -0.19
CA ARG A 294 16.29 -6.54 0.97
C ARG A 294 15.57 -7.87 1.24
N ALA A 295 14.48 -7.88 2.01
CA ALA A 295 13.83 -9.11 2.46
C ALA A 295 13.29 -9.99 1.31
N GLY A 296 12.97 -9.41 0.16
CA GLY A 296 12.42 -10.05 -1.03
C GLY A 296 13.45 -10.58 -2.03
N LEU A 297 14.67 -10.90 -1.60
CA LEU A 297 15.75 -11.39 -2.48
C LEU A 297 15.31 -12.38 -3.56
N PHE A 298 14.46 -13.33 -3.18
CA PHE A 298 14.03 -14.45 -4.01
C PHE A 298 13.11 -14.08 -5.18
N ILE A 299 12.59 -12.84 -5.26
CA ILE A 299 11.89 -12.31 -6.45
C ILE A 299 12.78 -11.41 -7.30
N GLU A 300 14.03 -11.19 -6.88
CA GLU A 300 14.99 -10.31 -7.54
C GLU A 300 15.94 -11.05 -8.49
N GLU A 301 15.53 -12.21 -9.02
CA GLU A 301 16.34 -13.04 -9.94
C GLU A 301 16.95 -12.22 -11.08
N ARG A 302 16.15 -11.33 -11.70
CA ARG A 302 16.58 -10.50 -12.83
C ARG A 302 17.74 -9.56 -12.49
N ARG A 303 17.85 -9.14 -11.22
CA ARG A 303 18.87 -8.19 -10.75
C ARG A 303 20.05 -8.88 -10.08
N LEU A 304 19.78 -9.93 -9.31
CA LEU A 304 20.73 -10.53 -8.37
C LEU A 304 21.19 -11.94 -8.76
N GLY A 305 20.53 -12.61 -9.73
CA GLY A 305 20.94 -13.93 -10.18
C GLY A 305 20.92 -14.99 -9.07
N ILE A 306 19.85 -15.02 -8.27
CA ILE A 306 19.73 -15.89 -7.09
C ILE A 306 19.94 -17.36 -7.46
N SER A 307 19.33 -17.81 -8.55
CA SER A 307 19.47 -19.19 -9.04
C SER A 307 20.91 -19.57 -9.40
N GLN A 308 21.73 -18.59 -9.80
CA GLN A 308 23.15 -18.83 -10.09
C GLN A 308 23.94 -19.08 -8.82
N VAL A 309 23.72 -18.29 -7.77
CA VAL A 309 24.39 -18.47 -6.47
C VAL A 309 24.03 -19.80 -5.85
N ILE A 310 22.75 -20.19 -5.91
CA ILE A 310 22.29 -21.50 -5.44
C ILE A 310 23.04 -22.63 -6.16
N HIS A 311 23.23 -22.51 -7.46
CA HIS A 311 23.94 -23.51 -8.25
C HIS A 311 25.43 -23.58 -7.96
N HIS A 312 26.12 -22.43 -7.88
CA HIS A 312 27.54 -22.40 -7.52
C HIS A 312 27.78 -23.08 -6.16
N TRP A 313 26.97 -22.76 -5.14
CA TRP A 313 27.03 -23.46 -3.86
C TRP A 313 26.73 -24.95 -4.01
N TYR A 314 25.73 -25.30 -4.82
CA TYR A 314 25.38 -26.70 -5.01
C TYR A 314 26.54 -27.52 -5.59
N GLU A 315 27.24 -26.99 -6.58
CA GLU A 315 28.42 -27.59 -7.23
C GLU A 315 29.70 -27.53 -6.36
N GLY A 316 29.64 -26.90 -5.18
CA GLY A 316 30.76 -26.81 -4.23
C GLY A 316 31.74 -25.67 -4.55
N GLU A 317 31.33 -24.69 -5.36
CA GLU A 317 32.12 -23.49 -5.61
C GLU A 317 32.12 -22.57 -4.37
N ALA A 318 33.24 -21.89 -4.14
CA ALA A 318 33.36 -20.97 -3.01
C ALA A 318 32.49 -19.73 -3.22
N LEU A 319 31.60 -19.45 -2.27
CA LEU A 319 30.86 -18.19 -2.20
C LEU A 319 31.60 -17.16 -1.34
N SER A 320 31.46 -15.88 -1.66
CA SER A 320 31.99 -14.81 -0.82
C SER A 320 31.26 -14.76 0.51
N SER A 321 32.02 -14.76 1.61
CA SER A 321 31.54 -14.57 2.96
C SER A 321 31.69 -13.13 3.41
N ARG A 322 30.77 -12.68 4.27
CA ARG A 322 30.88 -11.42 5.02
C ARG A 322 31.05 -11.76 6.49
N ASP A 323 31.96 -11.08 7.18
CA ASP A 323 32.07 -11.19 8.62
C ASP A 323 30.81 -10.58 9.25
N ASN A 324 30.05 -11.40 9.98
CA ASN A 324 28.86 -10.95 10.67
C ASN A 324 29.23 -10.49 12.08
N GLU A 325 29.13 -9.19 12.33
CA GLU A 325 29.27 -8.64 13.67
C GLU A 325 28.16 -9.17 14.60
N ASN A 326 28.54 -9.58 15.81
CA ASN A 326 27.60 -10.03 16.82
C ASN A 326 27.01 -8.81 17.54
N VAL A 327 25.88 -8.33 17.05
CA VAL A 327 25.20 -7.13 17.57
C VAL A 327 23.95 -7.53 18.36
N SER A 328 23.75 -6.94 19.53
CA SER A 328 22.57 -7.23 20.36
C SER A 328 21.31 -6.49 19.88
N ILE A 329 20.13 -6.95 20.29
CA ILE A 329 18.87 -6.21 20.08
C ILE A 329 18.90 -4.83 20.75
N ALA A 330 19.60 -4.69 21.87
CA ALA A 330 19.78 -3.41 22.56
C ALA A 330 20.54 -2.42 21.66
N ASP A 331 21.62 -2.86 21.03
CA ASP A 331 22.42 -2.01 20.13
C ASP A 331 21.62 -1.63 18.88
N ILE A 332 20.87 -2.57 18.29
CA ILE A 332 20.00 -2.28 17.14
C ILE A 332 18.95 -1.23 17.52
N SER A 333 18.30 -1.41 18.67
CA SER A 333 17.24 -0.50 19.12
C SER A 333 17.78 0.88 19.47
N SER A 334 18.93 0.92 20.16
CA SER A 334 19.67 2.14 20.49
C SER A 334 20.05 2.95 19.25
N ASN A 335 20.54 2.27 18.20
CA ASN A 335 20.89 2.91 16.94
C ASN A 335 19.68 3.55 16.26
N VAL A 336 18.54 2.85 16.20
CA VAL A 336 17.31 3.41 15.59
C VAL A 336 16.79 4.60 16.40
N LEU A 337 16.76 4.50 17.74
CA LEU A 337 16.35 5.62 18.60
C LEU A 337 17.27 6.84 18.38
N SER A 338 18.58 6.62 18.28
CA SER A 338 19.55 7.69 18.01
C SER A 338 19.34 8.33 16.62
N GLN A 339 18.99 7.55 15.61
CA GLN A 339 18.65 8.07 14.27
C GLN A 339 17.38 8.92 14.26
N LEU A 340 16.46 8.67 15.18
CA LEU A 340 15.28 9.51 15.42
C LEU A 340 15.61 10.75 16.27
N GLY A 341 16.87 10.94 16.68
CA GLY A 341 17.30 12.05 17.54
C GLY A 341 16.93 11.87 19.02
N LEU A 342 16.67 10.63 19.46
CA LEU A 342 16.23 10.31 20.82
C LEU A 342 17.34 9.65 21.64
N ASP A 343 17.41 9.95 22.93
CA ASP A 343 18.28 9.23 23.87
C ASP A 343 17.67 7.86 24.23
N PRO A 344 18.36 6.74 23.94
CA PRO A 344 17.90 5.40 24.30
C PRO A 344 17.67 5.19 25.79
N ASN A 345 18.42 5.90 26.66
CA ASN A 345 18.33 5.76 28.11
C ASN A 345 17.27 6.65 28.77
N ALA A 346 16.77 7.66 28.05
CA ALA A 346 15.79 8.61 28.58
C ALA A 346 14.33 8.13 28.46
N GLY A 347 14.10 6.88 28.07
CA GLY A 347 12.76 6.37 27.79
C GLY A 347 11.94 6.06 29.02
N ASP A 348 10.88 6.85 29.23
CA ASP A 348 9.82 6.50 30.17
C ASP A 348 8.85 5.50 29.50
N LEU A 349 8.61 4.38 30.18
CA LEU A 349 7.62 3.37 29.79
C LEU A 349 6.40 3.40 30.72
N SER A 350 6.19 4.49 31.46
CA SER A 350 4.95 4.75 32.17
C SER A 350 3.75 4.75 31.22
N GLU A 351 2.58 4.38 31.74
CA GLU A 351 1.34 4.36 30.95
C GLU A 351 1.05 5.73 30.32
N ASP A 352 1.23 6.82 31.08
CA ASP A 352 1.01 8.19 30.61
C ASP A 352 1.94 8.56 29.45
N ALA A 353 3.24 8.24 29.54
CA ALA A 353 4.20 8.52 28.47
C ALA A 353 3.90 7.73 27.19
N LEU A 354 3.51 6.46 27.32
CA LEU A 354 3.15 5.62 26.19
C LEU A 354 1.85 6.08 25.51
N VAL A 355 0.87 6.55 26.29
CA VAL A 355 -0.37 7.14 25.76
C VAL A 355 -0.06 8.45 25.04
N GLU A 356 0.82 9.29 25.59
CA GLU A 356 1.28 10.52 24.93
C GLU A 356 1.92 10.21 23.56
N LEU A 357 2.80 9.20 23.49
CA LEU A 357 3.39 8.75 22.22
C LEU A 357 2.32 8.29 21.22
N CYS A 358 1.29 7.57 21.67
CA CYS A 358 0.19 7.14 20.79
C CYS A 358 -0.53 8.33 20.16
N TYR A 359 -0.88 9.35 20.93
CA TYR A 359 -1.61 10.52 20.42
C TYR A 359 -0.72 11.50 19.67
N GLY A 360 0.55 11.65 20.07
CA GLY A 360 1.55 12.39 19.28
C GLY A 360 1.79 11.77 17.90
N ALA A 361 1.58 10.45 17.77
CA ALA A 361 1.68 9.77 16.49
C ALA A 361 0.59 10.13 15.47
N ILE A 362 -0.46 10.85 15.89
CA ILE A 362 -1.49 11.36 14.97
C ILE A 362 -0.87 12.32 13.96
N ASP A 363 0.04 13.18 14.42
CA ASP A 363 0.71 14.19 13.59
C ASP A 363 2.11 13.75 13.12
N ASP A 364 2.74 12.81 13.83
CA ASP A 364 4.10 12.32 13.55
C ASP A 364 4.22 10.79 13.73
N GLU A 365 4.11 10.04 12.65
CA GLU A 365 4.18 8.56 12.66
C GLU A 365 5.47 8.01 13.29
N SER A 366 6.55 8.79 13.37
CA SER A 366 7.80 8.36 14.00
C SER A 366 7.64 8.02 15.48
N ARG A 367 6.59 8.53 16.13
CA ARG A 367 6.26 8.24 17.53
C ARG A 367 5.82 6.79 17.78
N TRP A 368 5.14 6.16 16.82
CA TRP A 368 4.88 4.71 16.92
C TRP A 368 6.17 3.89 16.79
N VAL A 369 7.07 4.31 15.90
CA VAL A 369 8.38 3.67 15.72
C VAL A 369 9.21 3.81 16.99
N GLU A 370 9.30 5.01 17.55
CA GLU A 370 9.92 5.30 18.85
C GLU A 370 9.40 4.34 19.91
N MET A 371 8.08 4.23 20.06
CA MET A 371 7.44 3.38 21.06
C MET A 371 7.84 1.91 20.91
N LEU A 372 7.79 1.35 19.70
CA LEU A 372 8.20 -0.03 19.43
C LEU A 372 9.67 -0.27 19.77
N TYR A 373 10.56 0.67 19.42
CA TYR A 373 11.99 0.53 19.72
C TYR A 373 12.34 0.79 21.19
N ARG A 374 11.55 1.60 21.91
CA ARG A 374 11.65 1.72 23.38
C ARG A 374 11.26 0.41 24.06
N PHE A 375 10.18 -0.24 23.61
CA PHE A 375 9.82 -1.58 24.09
C PHE A 375 10.93 -2.61 23.82
N THR A 376 11.44 -2.70 22.59
CA THR A 376 12.49 -3.69 22.29
C THR A 376 13.79 -3.40 23.04
N TYR A 377 14.15 -2.12 23.22
CA TYR A 377 15.31 -1.73 24.02
C TYR A 377 15.15 -2.15 25.48
N ALA A 378 14.04 -1.80 26.14
CA ALA A 378 13.78 -2.14 27.54
C ALA A 378 13.66 -3.65 27.79
N LEU A 379 13.10 -4.41 26.84
CA LEU A 379 13.06 -5.87 26.91
C LEU A 379 14.44 -6.52 26.76
N SER A 380 15.42 -5.79 26.21
CA SER A 380 16.78 -6.27 25.94
C SER A 380 17.81 -5.84 26.98
N SER A 381 17.60 -4.72 27.67
CA SER A 381 18.42 -4.26 28.80
C SER A 381 17.94 -4.92 30.10
N HIS A 382 18.80 -5.03 31.12
CA HIS A 382 18.62 -5.89 32.32
C HIS A 382 17.45 -5.53 33.27
N ALA A 383 16.48 -4.73 32.83
CA ALA A 383 15.26 -4.36 33.55
C ALA A 383 14.04 -5.06 32.94
N THR A 384 14.10 -6.39 32.77
CA THR A 384 13.08 -7.15 32.02
C THR A 384 11.71 -7.08 32.69
N PRO A 385 10.67 -6.51 32.03
CA PRO A 385 9.31 -6.88 32.33
C PRO A 385 9.16 -8.38 32.05
N ASN A 386 8.61 -9.11 33.02
CA ASN A 386 8.13 -10.46 32.72
C ASN A 386 7.01 -10.37 31.67
N ASP A 387 6.71 -11.51 31.03
CA ASP A 387 5.69 -11.57 29.98
C ASP A 387 4.34 -10.99 30.45
N GLU A 388 3.92 -11.27 31.68
CA GLU A 388 2.68 -10.74 32.26
C GLU A 388 2.65 -9.21 32.34
N THR A 389 3.77 -8.58 32.70
CA THR A 389 3.85 -7.12 32.79
C THR A 389 3.80 -6.50 31.40
N LEU A 390 4.52 -7.06 30.44
CA LEU A 390 4.44 -6.63 29.04
C LEU A 390 3.02 -6.78 28.48
N ASP A 391 2.39 -7.94 28.70
CA ASP A 391 1.03 -8.23 28.21
C ASP A 391 0.01 -7.26 28.81
N ARG A 392 0.12 -6.92 30.11
CA ARG A 392 -0.73 -5.91 30.76
C ARG A 392 -0.53 -4.52 30.17
N MET A 393 0.71 -4.08 30.03
CA MET A 393 1.03 -2.75 29.49
C MET A 393 0.50 -2.60 28.06
N VAL A 394 0.79 -3.57 27.18
CA VAL A 394 0.35 -3.54 25.79
C VAL A 394 -1.18 -3.67 25.68
N THR A 395 -1.82 -4.47 26.54
CA THR A 395 -3.29 -4.56 26.58
C THR A 395 -3.93 -3.24 27.01
N ALA A 396 -3.39 -2.57 28.04
CA ALA A 396 -3.89 -1.27 28.49
C ALA A 396 -3.71 -0.17 27.44
N LEU A 397 -2.62 -0.23 26.68
CA LEU A 397 -2.27 0.75 25.65
C LEU A 397 -3.06 0.57 24.33
N MET A 398 -3.43 -0.66 23.99
CA MET A 398 -4.04 -1.01 22.69
C MET A 398 -5.26 -0.15 22.29
N PRO A 399 -6.22 0.21 23.18
CA PRO A 399 -7.31 1.12 22.82
C PRO A 399 -6.82 2.49 22.34
N HIS A 400 -5.78 3.04 22.96
CA HIS A 400 -5.20 4.33 22.60
C HIS A 400 -4.43 4.23 21.28
N TRP A 401 -3.72 3.12 21.08
CA TRP A 401 -2.97 2.85 19.87
C TRP A 401 -3.89 2.68 18.65
N ASP A 402 -4.96 1.89 18.78
CA ASP A 402 -5.96 1.72 17.72
C ASP A 402 -6.68 3.03 17.42
N ARG A 403 -7.09 3.78 18.47
CA ARG A 403 -7.76 5.05 18.30
C ARG A 403 -6.88 6.09 17.61
N SER A 404 -5.61 6.20 18.00
CA SER A 404 -4.71 7.18 17.39
C SER A 404 -4.41 6.84 15.93
N TYR A 405 -4.26 5.55 15.60
CA TYR A 405 -4.11 5.10 14.22
C TYR A 405 -5.35 5.43 13.37
N GLN A 406 -6.56 5.18 13.90
CA GLN A 406 -7.80 5.54 13.20
C GLN A 406 -7.93 7.05 12.98
N LEU A 407 -7.57 7.86 13.98
CA LEU A 407 -7.61 9.32 13.90
C LEU A 407 -6.62 9.86 12.85
N ASN A 408 -5.37 9.37 12.87
CA ASN A 408 -4.38 9.71 11.85
C ASN A 408 -4.93 9.42 10.44
N ARG A 409 -5.47 8.21 10.21
CA ARG A 409 -6.06 7.85 8.91
C ARG A 409 -7.22 8.77 8.51
N GLN A 410 -8.11 9.10 9.45
CA GLN A 410 -9.23 10.00 9.20
C GLN A 410 -8.75 11.40 8.79
N ILE A 411 -7.72 11.93 9.46
CA ILE A 411 -7.10 13.23 9.15
C ILE A 411 -6.44 13.18 7.77
N MET A 412 -5.63 12.16 7.50
CA MET A 412 -4.94 12.01 6.21
C MET A 412 -5.92 11.85 5.04
N GLN A 413 -6.99 11.07 5.21
CA GLN A 413 -8.06 10.95 4.21
C GLN A 413 -8.77 12.28 3.98
N SER A 414 -9.10 13.01 5.05
CA SER A 414 -9.77 14.31 4.96
C SER A 414 -8.88 15.35 4.29
N ALA A 415 -7.59 15.38 4.61
CA ALA A 415 -6.59 16.25 3.97
C ALA A 415 -6.42 15.90 2.47
N THR A 416 -6.37 14.61 2.13
CA THR A 416 -6.27 14.15 0.74
C THR A 416 -7.49 14.55 -0.07
N ILE A 417 -8.69 14.30 0.44
CA ILE A 417 -9.95 14.72 -0.20
C ILE A 417 -9.99 16.26 -0.31
N GLY A 418 -9.57 16.97 0.74
CA GLY A 418 -9.46 18.43 0.72
C GLY A 418 -8.56 18.94 -0.40
N ALA A 419 -7.36 18.36 -0.56
CA ALA A 419 -6.44 18.73 -1.63
C ALA A 419 -7.00 18.41 -3.03
N VAL A 420 -7.68 17.27 -3.19
CA VAL A 420 -8.35 16.92 -4.47
C VAL A 420 -9.48 17.91 -4.79
N LEU A 421 -10.33 18.20 -3.81
CA LEU A 421 -11.42 19.17 -3.98
C LEU A 421 -10.89 20.57 -4.25
N GLN A 422 -9.80 20.97 -3.61
CA GLN A 422 -9.14 22.24 -3.87
C GLN A 422 -8.62 22.31 -5.32
N ASN A 423 -7.95 21.27 -5.82
CA ASN A 423 -7.53 21.19 -7.22
C ASN A 423 -8.72 21.27 -8.20
N VAL A 424 -9.86 20.66 -7.85
CA VAL A 424 -11.09 20.78 -8.64
C VAL A 424 -11.62 22.21 -8.62
N ILE A 425 -11.73 22.84 -7.46
CA ILE A 425 -12.20 24.22 -7.29
C ILE A 425 -11.32 25.20 -8.10
N GLU A 426 -9.99 25.06 -7.99
CA GLU A 426 -9.02 25.86 -8.75
C GLU A 426 -9.16 25.63 -10.26
N ARG A 427 -9.30 24.38 -10.70
CA ARG A 427 -9.46 24.04 -12.12
C ARG A 427 -10.75 24.60 -12.75
N PHE A 428 -11.79 24.82 -11.96
CA PHE A 428 -13.09 25.36 -12.42
C PHE A 428 -13.28 26.85 -12.10
N ASP A 429 -12.25 27.54 -11.61
CA ASP A 429 -12.31 28.97 -11.25
C ASP A 429 -13.46 29.32 -10.29
N ILE A 430 -13.77 28.41 -9.36
CA ILE A 430 -14.89 28.59 -8.44
C ILE A 430 -14.43 29.44 -7.25
N GLY A 431 -14.98 30.64 -7.10
CA GLY A 431 -14.83 31.41 -5.86
C GLY A 431 -15.69 30.78 -4.77
N MET A 432 -15.11 30.40 -3.64
CA MET A 432 -15.84 29.82 -2.52
C MET A 432 -15.46 30.52 -1.21
N ALA A 433 -16.47 30.88 -0.43
CA ALA A 433 -16.32 31.32 0.95
C ALA A 433 -17.25 30.55 1.89
N VAL A 434 -16.78 30.33 3.12
CA VAL A 434 -17.60 29.82 4.23
C VAL A 434 -17.95 31.00 5.12
N ILE A 435 -19.25 31.21 5.36
CA ILE A 435 -19.77 32.38 6.08
C ILE A 435 -20.62 32.01 7.29
N SER A 436 -20.67 32.89 8.29
CA SER A 436 -21.60 32.78 9.43
C SER A 436 -23.03 33.22 9.04
N SER A 437 -23.98 33.15 9.97
CA SER A 437 -25.34 33.66 9.77
C SER A 437 -25.39 35.17 9.57
N ASP A 438 -24.37 35.87 10.08
CA ASP A 438 -24.22 37.32 10.02
C ASP A 438 -23.33 37.77 8.85
N MET A 439 -23.05 36.87 7.91
CA MET A 439 -22.17 37.05 6.74
C MET A 439 -20.68 37.21 7.03
N ASP A 440 -20.23 36.96 8.26
CA ASP A 440 -18.80 36.94 8.57
C ASP A 440 -18.09 35.84 7.78
N VAL A 441 -17.05 36.21 7.04
CA VAL A 441 -16.22 35.25 6.30
C VAL A 441 -15.30 34.51 7.27
N LYS A 442 -15.39 33.18 7.29
CA LYS A 442 -14.55 32.28 8.09
C LYS A 442 -13.47 31.59 7.26
N PHE A 443 -13.67 31.53 5.96
CA PHE A 443 -12.75 31.01 4.98
C PHE A 443 -13.11 31.59 3.62
N ALA A 444 -12.12 31.91 2.80
CA ALA A 444 -12.27 32.21 1.39
C ALA A 444 -11.07 31.63 0.63
N ASN A 445 -11.27 31.21 -0.61
CA ASN A 445 -10.16 30.91 -1.51
C ASN A 445 -9.76 32.14 -2.34
N SER A 446 -8.58 32.10 -2.94
CA SER A 446 -8.06 33.17 -3.81
C SER A 446 -9.01 33.56 -4.95
N HIS A 447 -9.72 32.60 -5.55
CA HIS A 447 -10.71 32.90 -6.60
C HIS A 447 -11.89 33.71 -6.05
N PHE A 448 -12.35 33.45 -4.83
CA PHE A 448 -13.41 34.23 -4.19
C PHE A 448 -12.97 35.67 -3.97
N ALA A 449 -11.77 35.87 -3.40
CA ALA A 449 -11.23 37.19 -3.14
C ALA A 449 -11.03 38.00 -4.42
N ARG A 450 -10.58 37.34 -5.51
CA ARG A 450 -10.50 37.94 -6.84
C ARG A 450 -11.85 38.40 -7.36
N VAL A 451 -12.88 37.55 -7.32
CA VAL A 451 -14.23 37.91 -7.81
C VAL A 451 -14.81 39.05 -6.97
N ILE A 452 -14.65 39.01 -5.64
CA ILE A 452 -15.08 40.12 -4.78
C ILE A 452 -14.33 41.41 -5.13
N SER A 453 -13.03 41.35 -5.38
CA SER A 453 -12.24 42.53 -5.75
C SER A 453 -12.68 43.14 -7.08
N GLU A 454 -13.03 42.29 -8.06
CA GLU A 454 -13.59 42.71 -9.34
C GLU A 454 -14.97 43.38 -9.16
N LEU A 455 -15.82 42.85 -8.29
CA LEU A 455 -17.17 43.36 -8.04
C LEU A 455 -17.19 44.63 -7.17
N SER A 456 -16.33 44.72 -6.15
CA SER A 456 -16.25 45.88 -5.25
C SER A 456 -15.42 47.03 -5.82
N GLY A 457 -14.50 46.74 -6.75
CA GLY A 457 -13.50 47.69 -7.23
C GLY A 457 -12.35 47.95 -6.25
N GLU A 458 -12.30 47.23 -5.12
CA GLU A 458 -11.23 47.29 -4.13
C GLU A 458 -10.38 46.02 -4.21
N ASN A 459 -9.06 46.13 -4.15
CA ASN A 459 -8.20 44.94 -4.16
C ASN A 459 -8.15 44.29 -2.77
N VAL A 460 -8.75 43.11 -2.62
CA VAL A 460 -8.86 42.37 -1.35
C VAL A 460 -8.18 41.00 -1.48
N ASP A 461 -7.31 40.68 -0.52
CA ASP A 461 -6.59 39.40 -0.45
C ASP A 461 -7.44 38.32 0.26
N ASP A 462 -7.24 37.05 -0.07
CA ASP A 462 -7.99 35.95 0.53
C ASP A 462 -7.67 35.72 2.01
N SER A 463 -6.51 36.20 2.48
CA SER A 463 -6.17 36.19 3.91
C SER A 463 -6.83 37.31 4.73
N ASP A 464 -7.34 38.38 4.11
CA ASP A 464 -8.00 39.50 4.78
C ASP A 464 -9.53 39.27 4.91
N LEU A 465 -9.89 38.32 5.78
CA LEU A 465 -11.29 37.96 6.02
C LEU A 465 -12.17 39.13 6.49
N PRO A 466 -11.71 40.08 7.33
CA PRO A 466 -12.47 41.29 7.66
C PRO A 466 -12.79 42.17 6.45
N ALA A 467 -11.83 42.39 5.55
CA ALA A 467 -12.07 43.16 4.32
C ALA A 467 -13.06 42.45 3.39
N LEU A 468 -12.94 41.13 3.22
CA LEU A 468 -13.92 40.33 2.46
C LEU A 468 -15.33 40.38 3.08
N THR A 469 -15.41 40.30 4.41
CA THR A 469 -16.69 40.42 5.14
C THR A 469 -17.35 41.77 4.87
N LYS A 470 -16.58 42.85 4.93
CA LYS A 470 -17.06 44.20 4.63
C LYS A 470 -17.55 44.30 3.19
N ALA A 471 -16.77 43.81 2.22
CA ALA A 471 -17.12 43.87 0.81
C ALA A 471 -18.40 43.09 0.49
N ILE A 472 -18.59 41.88 1.04
CA ILE A 472 -19.83 41.11 0.87
C ILE A 472 -21.01 41.87 1.48
N ALA A 473 -20.85 42.46 2.67
CA ALA A 473 -21.90 43.21 3.33
C ALA A 473 -22.33 44.46 2.55
N GLU A 474 -21.40 45.11 1.84
CA GLU A 474 -21.68 46.28 0.99
C GLU A 474 -22.31 45.89 -0.36
N LEU A 475 -21.93 44.75 -0.92
CA LEU A 475 -22.46 44.22 -2.18
C LEU A 475 -23.81 43.50 -2.03
N SER A 476 -24.15 43.01 -0.83
CA SER A 476 -25.38 42.26 -0.58
C SER A 476 -26.61 43.15 -0.47
N ASP A 477 -27.74 42.66 -0.99
CA ASP A 477 -29.04 43.24 -0.72
C ASP A 477 -29.64 42.75 0.62
N ARG A 478 -30.76 43.36 1.02
CA ARG A 478 -31.47 43.00 2.25
C ARG A 478 -32.02 41.58 2.22
N ASP A 479 -32.41 41.08 1.06
CA ASP A 479 -33.04 39.77 0.91
C ASP A 479 -32.00 38.66 1.13
N PHE A 480 -30.80 38.83 0.58
CA PHE A 480 -29.66 37.95 0.81
C PHE A 480 -29.24 37.94 2.29
N ALA A 481 -29.07 39.12 2.90
CA ALA A 481 -28.71 39.22 4.31
C ALA A 481 -29.77 38.55 5.22
N GLN A 482 -31.06 38.72 4.91
CA GLN A 482 -32.14 38.05 5.64
C GLN A 482 -32.15 36.53 5.42
N ALA A 483 -31.84 36.04 4.22
CA ALA A 483 -31.71 34.61 3.96
C ALA A 483 -30.52 33.99 4.73
N CYS A 484 -29.40 34.71 4.83
CA CYS A 484 -28.28 34.35 5.69
C CYS A 484 -28.72 34.28 7.16
N ALA A 485 -29.39 35.31 7.69
CA ALA A 485 -29.78 35.35 9.11
C ALA A 485 -30.87 34.30 9.49
N THR A 486 -31.88 34.10 8.66
CA THR A 486 -33.06 33.26 8.99
C THR A 486 -32.80 31.75 8.94
N GLY A 487 -31.71 31.30 8.31
CA GLY A 487 -31.33 29.89 8.33
C GLY A 487 -32.07 28.99 7.33
N HIS A 488 -32.95 29.52 6.48
CA HIS A 488 -33.79 28.72 5.57
C HIS A 488 -33.35 28.82 4.10
N GLY A 489 -32.95 27.69 3.51
CA GLY A 489 -32.84 27.51 2.06
C GLY A 489 -31.54 28.00 1.39
N GLU A 490 -31.57 27.97 0.05
CA GLU A 490 -30.56 28.51 -0.86
C GLU A 490 -30.93 29.97 -1.19
N ALA A 491 -29.93 30.84 -1.42
CA ALA A 491 -30.14 32.23 -1.77
C ALA A 491 -29.20 32.66 -2.91
N LEU A 492 -29.71 33.43 -3.86
CA LEU A 492 -28.86 33.99 -4.92
C LEU A 492 -28.15 35.24 -4.40
N PHE A 493 -26.85 35.34 -4.66
CA PHE A 493 -26.08 36.55 -4.40
C PHE A 493 -26.18 37.44 -5.64
N MET A 494 -26.87 38.56 -5.48
CA MET A 494 -27.19 39.50 -6.56
C MET A 494 -26.33 40.75 -6.42
N VAL A 495 -25.69 41.18 -7.50
CA VAL A 495 -24.96 42.45 -7.59
C VAL A 495 -25.45 43.18 -8.83
N ASP A 496 -25.87 44.44 -8.69
CA ASP A 496 -26.42 45.27 -9.78
C ASP A 496 -27.53 44.59 -10.62
N GLY A 497 -28.35 43.75 -9.98
CA GLY A 497 -29.46 43.04 -10.62
C GLY A 497 -29.06 41.77 -11.38
N GLN A 498 -27.78 41.36 -11.33
CA GLN A 498 -27.29 40.11 -11.89
C GLN A 498 -26.97 39.09 -10.80
N ALA A 499 -27.32 37.83 -11.02
CA ALA A 499 -26.94 36.73 -10.14
C ALA A 499 -25.46 36.41 -10.38
N VAL A 500 -24.63 36.68 -9.37
CA VAL A 500 -23.17 36.46 -9.42
C VAL A 500 -22.71 35.29 -8.54
N GLY A 501 -23.62 34.77 -7.73
CA GLY A 501 -23.32 33.64 -6.86
C GLY A 501 -24.54 32.96 -6.25
N LEU A 502 -24.27 31.85 -5.56
CA LEU A 502 -25.24 31.05 -4.84
C LEU A 502 -24.74 30.80 -3.43
N HIS A 503 -25.57 31.15 -2.45
CA HIS A 503 -25.41 30.76 -1.07
C HIS A 503 -26.29 29.55 -0.75
N PHE A 504 -25.74 28.59 -0.02
CA PHE A 504 -26.49 27.44 0.47
C PHE A 504 -25.91 26.94 1.80
N ARG A 505 -26.67 26.07 2.48
CA ARG A 505 -26.29 25.54 3.80
C ARG A 505 -26.05 24.03 3.76
N PRO A 506 -24.80 23.58 3.72
CA PRO A 506 -24.49 22.16 3.83
C PRO A 506 -25.00 21.57 5.15
N LYS A 507 -25.55 20.35 5.11
CA LYS A 507 -25.96 19.63 6.33
C LYS A 507 -24.79 19.43 7.30
N ALA A 508 -23.55 19.36 6.80
CA ALA A 508 -22.34 19.22 7.59
C ALA A 508 -22.08 20.39 8.55
N LEU A 509 -22.55 21.61 8.22
CA LEU A 509 -22.35 22.81 9.05
C LEU A 509 -23.45 23.00 10.11
N ARG A 510 -24.42 22.08 10.23
CA ARG A 510 -25.55 22.24 11.16
C ARG A 510 -25.12 22.37 12.62
N GLN A 511 -24.10 21.61 13.04
CA GLN A 511 -23.64 21.67 14.43
C GLN A 511 -22.78 22.92 14.69
N THR A 512 -21.92 23.31 13.75
CA THR A 512 -21.10 24.53 13.86
C THR A 512 -21.95 25.79 13.84
N ALA A 513 -23.06 25.79 13.09
CA ALA A 513 -24.02 26.89 13.06
C ALA A 513 -24.73 27.16 14.40
N LEU A 514 -24.69 26.22 15.36
CA LEU A 514 -25.21 26.42 16.72
C LEU A 514 -24.25 27.25 17.60
N GLN A 515 -22.99 27.39 17.20
CA GLN A 515 -22.01 28.20 17.90
C GLN A 515 -22.15 29.67 17.51
N ILE A 516 -21.96 30.58 18.46
CA ILE A 516 -22.02 32.03 18.20
C ILE A 516 -20.94 32.39 17.18
N GLY A 517 -21.35 33.00 16.06
CA GLY A 517 -20.45 33.35 14.96
C GLY A 517 -19.86 32.14 14.24
N GLY A 518 -20.40 30.93 14.43
CA GLY A 518 -19.89 29.72 13.77
C GLY A 518 -20.20 29.66 12.27
N PRO A 519 -19.41 28.91 11.48
CA PRO A 519 -19.70 28.61 10.08
C PRO A 519 -21.11 28.04 9.90
N SER A 520 -21.90 28.66 9.01
CA SER A 520 -23.32 28.30 8.83
C SER A 520 -23.75 28.10 7.38
N GLY A 521 -22.95 28.56 6.41
CA GLY A 521 -23.27 28.50 4.99
C GLY A 521 -22.04 28.63 4.10
N VAL A 522 -22.22 28.33 2.82
CA VAL A 522 -21.22 28.43 1.78
C VAL A 522 -21.74 29.38 0.71
N LEU A 523 -20.95 30.39 0.36
CA LEU A 523 -21.20 31.28 -0.77
C LEU A 523 -20.25 30.91 -1.90
N ILE A 524 -20.82 30.52 -3.04
CA ILE A 524 -20.08 30.25 -4.26
C ILE A 524 -20.28 31.44 -5.20
N LEU A 525 -19.18 32.01 -5.67
CA LEU A 525 -19.13 33.03 -6.70
C LEU A 525 -18.53 32.45 -7.98
N ARG A 526 -19.03 32.93 -9.11
CA ARG A 526 -18.41 32.72 -10.40
C ARG A 526 -18.18 34.07 -11.06
N PRO A 527 -17.00 34.31 -11.66
CA PRO A 527 -16.77 35.55 -12.39
C PRO A 527 -17.75 35.64 -13.56
N ALA A 528 -18.59 36.68 -13.58
CA ALA A 528 -19.59 36.91 -14.62
C ALA A 528 -18.97 37.10 -16.03
N ASN A 529 -17.67 37.40 -16.11
CA ASN A 529 -16.95 37.74 -17.34
C ASN A 529 -16.04 36.64 -17.92
N GLN A 530 -16.01 35.42 -17.36
CA GLN A 530 -15.28 34.31 -17.95
C GLN A 530 -16.22 33.26 -18.55
N ILE A 531 -16.97 33.72 -19.54
CA ILE A 531 -17.23 32.90 -20.70
C ILE A 531 -15.84 32.56 -21.27
N GLY A 532 -15.30 31.36 -21.01
CA GLY A 532 -13.97 30.96 -21.48
C GLY A 532 -13.73 31.35 -22.95
N THR A 533 -12.48 31.67 -23.31
CA THR A 533 -12.17 32.13 -24.67
C THR A 533 -12.74 31.16 -25.71
N THR A 534 -13.13 31.67 -26.87
CA THR A 534 -13.66 30.80 -27.94
C THR A 534 -12.72 29.64 -28.26
N ALA A 535 -11.40 29.84 -28.11
CA ALA A 535 -10.39 28.80 -28.25
C ALA A 535 -10.53 27.68 -27.20
N GLU A 536 -10.63 28.01 -25.91
CA GLU A 536 -10.77 27.03 -24.81
C GLU A 536 -12.07 26.23 -24.92
N LYS A 537 -13.18 26.90 -25.24
CA LYS A 537 -14.46 26.21 -25.48
C LYS A 537 -14.41 25.27 -26.67
N THR A 538 -13.69 25.65 -27.73
CA THR A 538 -13.49 24.83 -28.93
C THR A 538 -12.66 23.60 -28.61
N GLU A 539 -11.57 23.76 -27.86
CA GLU A 539 -10.70 22.65 -27.44
C GLU A 539 -11.45 21.65 -26.55
N LEU A 540 -12.24 22.13 -25.60
CA LEU A 540 -13.05 21.27 -24.73
C LEU A 540 -14.06 20.44 -25.51
N LEU A 541 -14.74 21.05 -26.50
CA LEU A 541 -15.66 20.36 -27.39
C LEU A 541 -14.98 19.26 -28.22
N ARG A 542 -13.78 19.55 -28.71
CA ARG A 542 -12.97 18.59 -29.48
C ARG A 542 -12.57 17.41 -28.60
N PHE A 543 -12.11 17.67 -27.38
CA PHE A 543 -11.70 16.64 -26.44
C PHE A 543 -12.88 15.79 -25.97
N ALA A 544 -13.97 16.42 -25.52
CA ALA A 544 -15.12 15.73 -24.91
C ALA A 544 -15.91 14.86 -25.90
N TYR A 545 -16.00 15.28 -27.16
CA TYR A 545 -16.88 14.67 -28.16
C TYR A 545 -16.16 14.22 -29.43
N GLY A 546 -14.83 14.30 -29.49
CA GLY A 546 -14.04 13.92 -30.68
C GLY A 546 -14.35 14.78 -31.91
N LEU A 547 -14.76 16.04 -31.71
CA LEU A 547 -15.05 16.97 -32.81
C LEU A 547 -13.76 17.43 -33.50
N THR A 548 -13.86 17.74 -34.79
CA THR A 548 -12.83 18.52 -35.48
C THR A 548 -12.95 20.00 -35.11
N GLU A 549 -11.92 20.80 -35.39
CA GLU A 549 -11.94 22.26 -35.12
C GLU A 549 -13.14 22.95 -35.76
N LYS A 550 -13.42 22.69 -37.03
CA LYS A 550 -14.58 23.24 -37.75
C LYS A 550 -15.93 22.71 -37.29
N GLU A 551 -15.98 21.52 -36.70
CA GLU A 551 -17.19 21.00 -36.07
C GLU A 551 -17.42 21.67 -34.70
N ALA A 552 -16.37 21.89 -33.92
CA ALA A 552 -16.45 22.57 -32.64
C ALA A 552 -16.82 24.06 -32.78
N GLU A 553 -16.24 24.77 -33.76
CA GLU A 553 -16.62 26.16 -34.08
C GLU A 553 -18.10 26.28 -34.49
N ALA A 554 -18.61 25.32 -35.28
CA ALA A 554 -20.02 25.28 -35.69
C ALA A 554 -20.94 24.93 -34.51
N ALA A 555 -20.53 24.04 -33.61
CA ALA A 555 -21.26 23.71 -32.40
C ALA A 555 -21.34 24.90 -31.42
N LEU A 556 -20.27 25.70 -31.30
CA LEU A 556 -20.29 26.95 -30.53
C LEU A 556 -21.21 28.00 -31.14
N GLY A 557 -21.18 28.17 -32.47
CA GLY A 557 -22.11 29.08 -33.14
C GLY A 557 -23.57 28.73 -32.85
N LEU A 558 -23.92 27.45 -32.80
CA LEU A 558 -25.26 27.01 -32.40
C LEU A 558 -25.60 27.30 -30.93
N LEU A 559 -24.62 27.21 -30.03
CA LEU A 559 -24.79 27.52 -28.61
C LEU A 559 -24.97 29.02 -28.36
N ASP A 560 -24.28 29.85 -29.15
CA ASP A 560 -24.42 31.31 -29.14
C ASP A 560 -25.73 31.79 -29.81
N GLY A 561 -26.60 30.86 -30.22
CA GLY A 561 -27.91 31.13 -30.80
C GLY A 561 -27.91 31.39 -32.31
N LEU A 562 -26.78 31.24 -33.01
CA LEU A 562 -26.71 31.42 -34.46
C LEU A 562 -27.43 30.30 -35.20
N SER A 563 -28.11 30.65 -36.29
CA SER A 563 -28.68 29.70 -37.24
C SER A 563 -27.61 29.07 -38.14
N PRO A 564 -27.87 27.90 -38.76
CA PRO A 564 -26.94 27.30 -39.73
C PRO A 564 -26.56 28.22 -40.91
N ASN A 565 -27.44 29.17 -41.29
CA ASN A 565 -27.14 30.18 -42.30
C ASN A 565 -26.11 31.20 -41.79
N GLU A 566 -26.28 31.68 -40.56
CA GLU A 566 -25.39 32.66 -39.94
C GLU A 566 -24.02 32.05 -39.64
N ILE A 567 -23.96 30.78 -39.24
CA ILE A 567 -22.70 30.03 -39.08
C ILE A 567 -21.99 29.89 -40.43
N ALA A 568 -22.71 29.56 -41.50
CA ALA A 568 -22.13 29.47 -42.85
C ALA A 568 -21.55 30.81 -43.32
N ALA A 569 -22.26 31.91 -43.05
CA ALA A 569 -21.80 33.27 -43.38
C ALA A 569 -20.58 33.68 -42.54
N ARG A 570 -20.59 33.44 -41.23
CA ARG A 570 -19.47 33.73 -40.31
C ARG A 570 -18.21 32.98 -40.71
N ASP A 571 -18.34 31.68 -41.01
CA ASP A 571 -17.21 30.81 -41.28
C ASP A 571 -16.77 30.86 -42.76
N THR A 572 -17.42 31.69 -43.59
CA THR A 572 -17.16 31.85 -45.04
C THR A 572 -17.22 30.52 -45.80
N VAL A 573 -18.24 29.70 -45.51
CA VAL A 573 -18.47 28.40 -46.15
C VAL A 573 -19.89 28.29 -46.72
N SER A 574 -20.13 27.31 -47.60
CA SER A 574 -21.48 27.06 -48.10
C SER A 574 -22.39 26.51 -47.00
N ILE A 575 -23.69 26.78 -47.09
CA ILE A 575 -24.67 26.18 -46.16
C ILE A 575 -24.66 24.64 -46.21
N ASN A 576 -24.36 24.04 -47.38
CA ASN A 576 -24.26 22.58 -47.49
C ASN A 576 -23.06 22.05 -46.69
N THR A 577 -21.97 22.82 -46.59
CA THR A 577 -20.81 22.51 -45.75
C THR A 577 -21.19 22.56 -44.27
N THR A 578 -21.85 23.64 -43.81
CA THR A 578 -22.31 23.75 -42.42
C THR A 578 -23.29 22.64 -42.05
N ARG A 579 -24.25 22.31 -42.92
CA ARG A 579 -25.17 21.17 -42.72
C ARG A 579 -24.44 19.84 -42.61
N THR A 580 -23.35 19.66 -43.36
CA THR A 580 -22.51 18.46 -43.27
C THR A 580 -21.77 18.39 -41.93
N HIS A 581 -21.23 19.51 -41.44
CA HIS A 581 -20.63 19.57 -40.10
C HIS A 581 -21.66 19.26 -39.01
N LEU A 582 -22.86 19.87 -39.06
CA LEU A 582 -23.93 19.63 -38.10
C LEU A 582 -24.38 18.17 -38.07
N LYS A 583 -24.50 17.52 -39.23
CA LYS A 583 -24.83 16.09 -39.30
C LYS A 583 -23.77 15.22 -38.60
N ARG A 584 -22.48 15.50 -38.84
CA ARG A 584 -21.38 14.79 -38.17
C ARG A 584 -21.35 15.05 -36.67
N ILE A 585 -21.65 16.28 -36.25
CA ILE A 585 -21.77 16.62 -34.82
C ILE A 585 -22.93 15.84 -34.18
N TYR A 586 -24.09 15.72 -34.84
CA TYR A 586 -25.19 14.90 -34.35
C TYR A 586 -24.80 13.43 -34.17
N GLU A 587 -24.07 12.85 -35.12
CA GLU A 587 -23.59 11.47 -35.04
C GLU A 587 -22.58 11.29 -33.89
N LYS A 588 -21.60 12.19 -33.74
CA LYS A 588 -20.55 12.11 -32.71
C LYS A 588 -21.07 12.37 -31.29
N VAL A 589 -22.00 13.31 -31.13
CA VAL A 589 -22.60 13.67 -29.84
C VAL A 589 -23.82 12.79 -29.50
N GLY A 590 -24.31 12.02 -30.48
CA GLY A 590 -25.51 11.18 -30.33
C GLY A 590 -26.80 11.98 -30.19
N ALA A 591 -26.88 13.14 -30.86
CA ALA A 591 -28.04 14.03 -30.82
C ALA A 591 -29.02 13.75 -31.97
N LYS A 592 -30.31 13.86 -31.71
CA LYS A 592 -31.39 13.60 -32.70
C LYS A 592 -31.81 14.84 -33.51
N GLY A 593 -31.21 16.00 -33.23
CA GLY A 593 -31.49 17.26 -33.91
C GLY A 593 -30.88 18.44 -33.16
N GLN A 594 -31.11 19.66 -33.67
CA GLN A 594 -30.49 20.88 -33.15
C GLN A 594 -30.79 21.10 -31.65
N HIS A 595 -32.06 21.08 -31.24
CA HIS A 595 -32.42 21.29 -29.83
C HIS A 595 -31.84 20.23 -28.88
N ASP A 596 -31.81 18.96 -29.30
CA ASP A 596 -31.21 17.86 -28.51
C ASP A 596 -29.68 18.02 -28.43
N LEU A 597 -29.04 18.48 -29.52
CA LEU A 597 -27.62 18.80 -29.52
C LEU A 597 -27.32 19.93 -28.53
N THR A 598 -28.04 21.05 -28.61
CA THR A 598 -27.84 22.18 -27.69
C THR A 598 -28.02 21.76 -26.24
N ALA A 599 -29.08 20.98 -25.95
CA ALA A 599 -29.35 20.47 -24.61
C ALA A 599 -28.24 19.53 -24.11
N ARG A 600 -27.69 18.67 -24.96
CA ARG A 600 -26.59 17.75 -24.60
C ARG A 600 -25.27 18.48 -24.39
N LEU A 601 -24.96 19.45 -25.23
CA LEU A 601 -23.76 20.28 -25.07
C LEU A 601 -23.82 21.08 -23.77
N LEU A 602 -24.99 21.65 -23.44
CA LEU A 602 -25.24 22.37 -22.18
C LEU A 602 -25.32 21.47 -20.94
N LYS A 603 -25.64 20.18 -21.09
CA LYS A 603 -25.59 19.19 -19.99
C LYS A 603 -24.22 18.52 -19.84
N GLY A 604 -23.34 18.71 -20.81
CA GLY A 604 -22.00 18.12 -20.83
C GLY A 604 -20.92 19.08 -20.31
N PRO A 605 -19.64 18.80 -20.61
CA PRO A 605 -18.50 19.54 -20.04
C PRO A 605 -18.52 21.05 -20.30
N LEU A 606 -19.07 21.48 -21.44
CA LEU A 606 -19.30 22.90 -21.74
C LEU A 606 -20.28 23.56 -20.78
N GLY A 607 -21.35 22.88 -20.38
CA GLY A 607 -22.34 23.42 -19.44
C GLY A 607 -21.75 23.80 -18.09
N LEU A 608 -20.68 23.10 -17.68
CA LEU A 608 -19.94 23.40 -16.44
C LEU A 608 -19.16 24.74 -16.53
N ILE A 609 -18.90 25.24 -17.75
CA ILE A 609 -18.12 26.45 -18.03
C ILE A 609 -18.99 27.57 -18.63
N VAL A 610 -20.10 27.23 -19.29
CA VAL A 610 -20.93 28.17 -20.08
C VAL A 610 -22.16 28.66 -19.32
N ASN A 611 -22.63 27.94 -18.29
CA ASN A 611 -23.70 28.40 -17.40
C ASN A 611 -23.12 28.70 -16.01
N GLY A 612 -22.73 29.95 -15.82
CA GLY A 612 -22.69 30.67 -14.55
C GLY A 612 -23.54 31.91 -14.73
#